data_AF-A0A442IST8-F1
#
_entry.id   AF-A0A442IST8-F1
#
_cell.length_a   1.000
_cell.length_b   1.000
_cell.length_c   1.000
_cell.angle_alpha   90.00
_cell.angle_beta   90.00
_cell.angle_gamma   90.00
#
_symmetry.space_group_name_H-M   'P 1'
#
loop_
_entity.id
_entity.type
_entity.pdbx_description
1 polymer ?
#
loop_
_entity_poly.entity_id
_entity_poly.type
_entity_poly.pdbx_seq_one_letter_code
_entity_poly.pdbx_strand_id
1 'polypeptide(L)'
;MSALGDRIRIHTGDITKLAVDAIVNAANSSLLVGGGVDGAIHRAAGPELDTECRALGGCKTGDAKLTKGYRLPARYVIHAVGPVWQGGGRGEAELLASCYRRSLEIARDHNCQTIAFPAISTGIYGFPKDEATGIAAGIVSGFLQQNAVPQIVTFCCFDEPTAELYRRAVAAIGER
;
A
#
# COMPACT_ATOMS: atom_id res chain seq x y z
N MET A 1 -18.74 -18.00 0.32
CA MET A 1 -17.62 -17.03 0.29
C MET A 1 -17.93 -15.99 1.35
N SER A 2 -17.01 -15.71 2.28
CA SER A 2 -17.28 -14.74 3.35
C SER A 2 -17.38 -13.33 2.74
N ALA A 3 -18.22 -12.47 3.31
CA ALA A 3 -18.40 -11.07 2.88
C ALA A 3 -17.08 -10.26 2.87
N LEU A 4 -16.02 -10.79 3.49
CA LEU A 4 -14.68 -10.21 3.53
C LEU A 4 -13.86 -10.53 2.27
N GLY A 5 -14.03 -11.73 1.70
CA GLY A 5 -13.35 -12.14 0.47
C GLY A 5 -13.73 -11.26 -0.72
N ASP A 6 -14.99 -10.81 -0.77
CA ASP A 6 -15.48 -9.93 -1.85
C ASP A 6 -14.93 -8.50 -1.76
N ARG A 7 -14.37 -8.12 -0.61
CA ARG A 7 -13.79 -6.79 -0.33
C ARG A 7 -12.28 -6.72 -0.58
N ILE A 8 -11.61 -7.85 -0.80
CA ILE A 8 -10.18 -7.89 -1.12
C ILE A 8 -10.01 -8.36 -2.56
N ARG A 9 -9.33 -7.55 -3.37
CA ARG A 9 -9.01 -7.86 -4.77
C ARG A 9 -7.52 -8.03 -4.96
N ILE A 10 -7.14 -8.89 -5.88
CA ILE A 10 -5.75 -9.10 -6.29
C ILE A 10 -5.68 -8.78 -7.77
N HIS A 11 -4.79 -7.86 -8.13
CA HIS A 11 -4.64 -7.38 -9.50
C HIS A 11 -3.16 -7.39 -9.88
N THR A 12 -2.83 -7.94 -11.04
CA THR A 12 -1.47 -7.88 -11.60
C THR A 12 -1.43 -6.74 -12.61
N GLY A 13 -0.60 -5.72 -12.37
CA GLY A 13 -0.51 -4.55 -13.26
C GLY A 13 0.18 -3.33 -12.66
N ASP A 14 0.08 -2.23 -13.41
CA ASP A 14 0.61 -0.91 -13.04
C ASP A 14 -0.39 -0.15 -12.17
N ILE A 15 -0.04 0.06 -10.90
CA ILE A 15 -0.88 0.76 -9.92
C ILE A 15 -1.26 2.18 -10.36
N THR A 16 -0.44 2.83 -11.18
CA THR A 16 -0.70 4.20 -11.67
C THR A 16 -1.88 4.28 -12.64
N LYS A 17 -2.38 3.14 -13.12
CA LYS A 17 -3.52 3.05 -14.04
C LYS A 17 -4.85 2.77 -13.33
N LEU A 18 -4.84 2.50 -12.04
CA LEU A 18 -6.05 2.15 -11.30
C LEU A 18 -6.90 3.39 -11.00
N ALA A 19 -8.15 3.37 -11.47
CA ALA A 19 -9.17 4.35 -11.12
C ALA A 19 -9.83 3.97 -9.78
N VAL A 20 -9.18 4.37 -8.69
CA VAL A 20 -9.62 4.15 -7.30
C VAL A 20 -9.56 5.48 -6.51
N ASP A 21 -10.10 5.55 -5.31
CA ASP A 21 -10.02 6.79 -4.54
C ASP A 21 -8.58 7.08 -4.09
N ALA A 22 -7.86 6.07 -3.60
CA ALA A 22 -6.47 6.21 -3.18
C ALA A 22 -5.58 5.08 -3.71
N ILE A 23 -4.38 5.43 -4.17
CA ILE A 23 -3.30 4.45 -4.32
C ILE A 23 -2.25 4.69 -3.24
N VAL A 24 -1.60 3.62 -2.79
CA VAL A 24 -0.49 3.72 -1.85
C VAL A 24 0.83 3.75 -2.61
N ASN A 25 1.70 4.68 -2.23
CA ASN A 25 3.07 4.74 -2.69
C ASN A 25 3.99 4.12 -1.64
N ALA A 26 4.87 3.19 -2.07
CA ALA A 26 5.97 2.70 -1.24
C ALA A 26 7.13 3.70 -1.32
N ALA A 27 7.05 4.75 -0.49
CA ALA A 27 7.96 5.89 -0.49
C ALA A 27 9.17 5.67 0.43
N ASN A 28 10.16 6.56 0.30
CA ASN A 28 11.26 6.69 1.24
C ASN A 28 11.00 7.80 2.26
N SER A 29 11.77 7.86 3.34
CA SER A 29 11.55 8.79 4.47
C SER A 29 11.64 10.28 4.11
N SER A 30 12.33 10.63 3.02
CA SER A 30 12.40 12.02 2.56
C SER A 30 11.14 12.47 1.80
N LEU A 31 10.30 11.53 1.36
CA LEU A 31 9.19 11.74 0.42
C LEU A 31 9.60 12.39 -0.92
N LEU A 32 10.90 12.40 -1.23
CA LEU A 32 11.41 12.80 -2.53
C LEU A 32 11.32 11.62 -3.49
N VAL A 33 11.13 11.91 -4.78
CA VAL A 33 11.01 10.89 -5.82
C VAL A 33 12.17 9.88 -5.80
N GLY A 34 11.83 8.60 -5.70
CA GLY A 34 12.74 7.48 -5.81
C GLY A 34 12.58 6.66 -7.10
N GLY A 35 13.06 5.42 -7.07
CA GLY A 35 12.89 4.44 -8.14
C GLY A 35 11.65 3.56 -7.97
N GLY A 36 11.51 2.52 -8.80
CA GLY A 36 10.43 1.54 -8.68
C GLY A 36 9.02 2.15 -8.81
N VAL A 37 8.11 1.71 -7.94
CA VAL A 37 6.72 2.19 -7.94
C VAL A 37 6.60 3.66 -7.56
N ASP A 38 7.47 4.16 -6.69
CA ASP A 38 7.52 5.58 -6.28
C ASP A 38 7.82 6.48 -7.48
N GLY A 39 8.89 6.16 -8.22
CA GLY A 39 9.22 6.86 -9.46
C GLY A 39 8.12 6.76 -10.53
N ALA A 40 7.42 5.62 -10.62
CA ALA A 40 6.30 5.47 -11.55
C ALA A 40 5.12 6.39 -11.19
N ILE A 41 4.75 6.43 -9.91
CA ILE A 41 3.69 7.29 -9.37
C ILE A 41 4.02 8.77 -9.60
N HIS A 42 5.24 9.22 -9.28
CA HIS A 42 5.64 10.62 -9.52
C HIS A 42 5.61 11.00 -11.00
N ARG A 43 6.10 10.13 -11.90
CA ARG A 43 6.04 10.39 -13.35
C ARG A 43 4.59 10.49 -13.86
N ALA A 44 3.70 9.64 -13.35
CA ALA A 44 2.31 9.61 -13.78
C ALA A 44 1.47 10.75 -13.18
N ALA A 45 1.73 11.15 -11.93
CA ALA A 45 1.01 12.23 -11.25
C ALA A 45 1.40 13.62 -11.75
N GLY A 46 2.65 13.80 -12.21
CA GLY A 46 3.18 15.09 -12.65
C GLY A 46 3.99 15.82 -11.57
N PRO A 47 4.69 16.92 -11.95
CA PRO A 47 5.59 17.67 -11.06
C PRO A 47 4.89 18.29 -9.84
N GLU A 48 3.57 18.45 -9.90
CA GLU A 48 2.75 18.99 -8.82
C GLU A 48 2.81 18.08 -7.57
N LEU A 49 2.92 16.77 -7.75
CA LEU A 49 3.07 15.81 -6.65
C LEU A 49 4.37 16.01 -5.87
N ASP A 50 5.49 16.22 -6.56
CA ASP A 50 6.78 16.46 -5.90
C ASP A 50 6.75 17.77 -5.08
N THR A 51 6.04 18.78 -5.58
CA THR A 51 5.87 20.06 -4.88
C THR A 51 5.11 19.88 -3.58
N GLU A 52 4.01 19.14 -3.58
CA GLU A 52 3.23 18.85 -2.35
C GLU A 52 4.01 17.95 -1.39
N CYS A 53 4.70 16.91 -1.89
CA CYS A 53 5.54 16.04 -1.05
C CYS A 53 6.63 16.82 -0.29
N ARG A 54 7.28 17.80 -0.93
CA ARG A 54 8.29 18.65 -0.27
C ARG A 54 7.71 19.46 0.88
N ALA A 55 6.45 19.92 0.76
CA ALA A 55 5.78 20.66 1.81
C ALA A 55 5.42 19.79 3.04
N LEU A 56 5.39 18.46 2.89
CA LEU A 56 5.08 17.53 3.98
C LEU A 56 6.22 17.33 4.99
N GLY A 57 7.47 17.68 4.64
CA GLY A 57 8.63 17.55 5.53
C GLY A 57 9.03 16.11 5.85
N GLY A 58 8.90 15.18 4.90
CA GLY A 58 9.27 13.77 5.05
C GLY A 58 8.23 12.92 5.81
N CYS A 59 8.53 11.64 6.04
CA CYS A 59 7.67 10.70 6.77
C CYS A 59 8.50 9.65 7.51
N LYS A 60 8.07 9.26 8.70
CA LYS A 60 8.76 8.23 9.51
C LYS A 60 8.46 6.84 8.96
N THR A 61 9.41 5.92 9.11
CA THR A 61 9.19 4.50 8.83
C THR A 61 8.01 3.97 9.65
N GLY A 62 7.12 3.20 9.02
CA GLY A 62 5.90 2.70 9.64
C GLY A 62 4.73 3.69 9.62
N ASP A 63 4.90 4.87 9.05
CA ASP A 63 3.85 5.89 8.96
C ASP A 63 3.52 6.23 7.51
N ALA A 64 2.44 7.00 7.31
CA ALA A 64 1.98 7.42 6.00
C ALA A 64 1.45 8.87 5.97
N LYS A 65 1.52 9.51 4.79
CA LYS A 65 0.97 10.86 4.55
C LYS A 65 0.17 10.94 3.26
N LEU A 66 -0.81 11.83 3.21
CA LEU A 66 -1.71 12.01 2.07
C LEU A 66 -1.28 13.19 1.19
N THR A 67 -1.44 13.02 -0.12
CA THR A 67 -1.37 14.08 -1.15
C THR A 67 -2.50 13.89 -2.16
N LYS A 68 -2.69 14.85 -3.06
CA LYS A 68 -3.59 14.70 -4.21
C LYS A 68 -2.98 13.76 -5.25
N GLY A 69 -3.84 13.11 -6.04
CA GLY A 69 -3.41 12.25 -7.15
C GLY A 69 -3.02 12.98 -8.43
N TYR A 70 -3.37 14.27 -8.54
CA TYR A 70 -3.04 15.11 -9.70
C TYR A 70 -3.49 14.50 -11.03
N ARG A 71 -2.55 14.11 -11.90
CA ARG A 71 -2.83 13.53 -13.22
C ARG A 71 -3.15 12.03 -13.16
N LEU A 72 -3.03 11.41 -11.99
CA LEU A 72 -3.43 10.01 -11.81
C LEU A 72 -4.96 9.87 -11.95
N PRO A 73 -5.45 8.70 -12.41
CA PRO A 73 -6.85 8.35 -12.28
C PRO A 73 -7.32 8.29 -10.83
N ALA A 74 -6.39 8.03 -9.90
CA ALA A 74 -6.66 8.03 -8.47
C ALA A 74 -6.79 9.45 -7.90
N ARG A 75 -7.72 9.65 -6.97
CA ARG A 75 -7.96 10.98 -6.36
C ARG A 75 -6.85 11.39 -5.41
N TYR A 76 -6.26 10.42 -4.72
CA TYR A 76 -5.22 10.62 -3.71
C TYR A 76 -4.06 9.65 -3.86
N VAL A 77 -2.90 10.07 -3.36
CA VAL A 77 -1.75 9.19 -3.10
C VAL A 77 -1.48 9.18 -1.60
N ILE A 78 -1.38 7.99 -1.03
CA ILE A 78 -0.97 7.79 0.36
C ILE A 78 0.48 7.28 0.36
N HIS A 79 1.41 8.12 0.80
CA HIS A 79 2.83 7.81 0.83
C HIS A 79 3.20 7.10 2.12
N ALA A 80 3.39 5.78 2.06
CA ALA A 80 3.78 4.96 3.20
C ALA A 80 5.28 4.65 3.16
N VAL A 81 5.97 4.80 4.29
CA VAL A 81 7.42 4.56 4.38
C VAL A 81 7.68 3.20 5.02
N GLY A 82 7.90 2.20 4.17
CA GLY A 82 8.19 0.83 4.60
C GLY A 82 9.57 0.68 5.26
N PRO A 83 9.78 -0.36 6.09
CA PRO A 83 11.10 -0.68 6.64
C PRO A 83 12.02 -1.27 5.57
N VAL A 84 13.32 -1.02 5.74
CA VAL A 84 14.38 -1.77 5.05
C VAL A 84 14.60 -3.08 5.81
N TRP A 85 14.59 -4.21 5.11
CA TRP A 85 14.81 -5.51 5.72
C TRP A 85 16.27 -5.67 6.19
N GLN A 86 16.44 -6.00 7.46
CA GLN A 86 17.76 -6.20 8.08
C GLN A 86 17.84 -7.54 8.84
N GLY A 87 17.06 -8.53 8.40
CA GLY A 87 17.02 -9.87 8.98
C GLY A 87 15.89 -10.10 9.99
N GLY A 88 14.94 -9.18 10.13
CA GLY A 88 13.68 -9.40 10.87
C GLY A 88 13.76 -9.20 12.39
N GLY A 89 14.96 -8.96 12.92
CA GLY A 89 15.20 -8.76 14.36
C GLY A 89 15.06 -7.32 14.85
N ARG A 90 14.65 -6.37 14.01
CA ARG A 90 14.60 -4.92 14.33
C ARG A 90 13.17 -4.36 14.32
N GLY A 91 12.16 -5.22 14.40
CA GLY A 91 10.77 -4.83 14.41
C GLY A 91 10.21 -4.48 13.02
N GLU A 92 10.89 -4.91 11.95
CA GLU A 92 10.48 -4.62 10.57
C GLU A 92 9.06 -5.14 10.28
N ALA A 93 8.67 -6.29 10.83
CA ALA A 93 7.32 -6.82 10.65
C ALA A 93 6.24 -5.86 11.18
N GLU A 94 6.44 -5.28 12.38
CA GLU A 94 5.47 -4.32 12.95
C GLU A 94 5.50 -2.99 12.20
N LEU A 95 6.67 -2.53 11.75
CA LEU A 95 6.77 -1.32 10.92
C LEU A 95 6.04 -1.50 9.57
N LEU A 96 6.18 -2.67 8.94
CA LEU A 96 5.43 -3.00 7.72
C LEU A 96 3.93 -3.06 8.00
N ALA A 97 3.52 -3.74 9.07
CA ALA A 97 2.11 -3.78 9.50
C ALA A 97 1.54 -2.38 9.73
N SER A 98 2.31 -1.51 10.37
CA SER A 98 1.94 -0.11 10.62
C SER A 98 1.75 0.67 9.31
N CYS A 99 2.56 0.44 8.27
CA CYS A 99 2.36 1.09 6.97
C CYS A 99 0.97 0.82 6.38
N TYR A 100 0.54 -0.45 6.40
CA TYR A 100 -0.80 -0.83 5.93
C TYR A 100 -1.88 -0.23 6.83
N ARG A 101 -1.74 -0.34 8.15
CA ARG A 101 -2.69 0.20 9.13
C ARG A 101 -2.90 1.71 8.97
N ARG A 102 -1.81 2.49 8.97
CA ARG A 102 -1.83 3.95 8.81
C ARG A 102 -2.43 4.37 7.48
N SER A 103 -2.13 3.64 6.40
CA SER A 103 -2.71 3.93 5.08
C SER A 103 -4.22 3.69 5.05
N LEU A 104 -4.70 2.60 5.67
CA LEU A 104 -6.13 2.31 5.77
C LEU A 104 -6.88 3.32 6.64
N GLU A 105 -6.27 3.75 7.74
CA GLU A 105 -6.82 4.80 8.61
C GLU A 105 -6.95 6.12 7.86
N ILE A 106 -5.90 6.56 7.14
CA ILE A 106 -5.95 7.77 6.30
C ILE A 106 -7.05 7.65 5.25
N ALA A 107 -7.15 6.51 4.56
CA ALA A 107 -8.17 6.27 3.55
C ALA A 107 -9.59 6.37 4.13
N ARG A 108 -9.84 5.74 5.28
CA ARG A 108 -11.11 5.83 6.00
C ARG A 108 -11.43 7.27 6.40
N ASP A 109 -10.47 7.96 7.00
CA ASP A 109 -10.66 9.33 7.51
C ASP A 109 -10.92 10.34 6.39
N HIS A 110 -10.49 10.02 5.16
CA HIS A 110 -10.79 10.79 3.94
C HIS A 110 -11.93 10.20 3.10
N ASN A 111 -12.69 9.25 3.67
CA ASN A 111 -13.84 8.59 3.05
C ASN A 111 -13.55 7.95 1.67
N CYS A 112 -12.34 7.44 1.48
CA CYS A 112 -11.94 6.68 0.30
C CYS A 112 -12.62 5.31 0.33
N GLN A 113 -13.54 5.06 -0.60
CA GLN A 113 -14.25 3.79 -0.70
C GLN A 113 -13.37 2.69 -1.29
N THR A 114 -12.39 3.07 -2.10
CA THR A 114 -11.48 2.14 -2.78
C THR A 114 -10.03 2.54 -2.56
N ILE A 115 -9.18 1.57 -2.17
CA ILE A 115 -7.74 1.77 -2.01
C ILE A 115 -6.96 0.65 -2.69
N ALA A 116 -5.81 0.98 -3.30
CA ALA A 116 -4.89 -0.01 -3.85
C ALA A 116 -3.50 0.08 -3.21
N PHE A 117 -2.91 -1.07 -2.90
CA PHE A 117 -1.59 -1.20 -2.31
C PHE A 117 -0.62 -1.90 -3.28
N PRO A 118 0.62 -1.40 -3.43
CA PRO A 118 1.70 -2.20 -3.98
C PRO A 118 2.22 -3.17 -2.90
N ALA A 119 3.14 -4.07 -3.27
CA ALA A 119 3.89 -4.86 -2.29
C ALA A 119 4.95 -3.99 -1.59
N ILE A 120 4.57 -3.35 -0.48
CA ILE A 120 5.44 -2.43 0.27
C ILE A 120 6.69 -3.17 0.77
N SER A 121 7.85 -2.53 0.64
CA SER A 121 9.17 -3.03 1.05
C SER A 121 9.73 -4.26 0.33
N THR A 122 9.01 -4.92 -0.58
CA THR A 122 9.49 -6.16 -1.23
C THR A 122 10.39 -5.93 -2.46
N GLY A 123 10.63 -4.67 -2.83
CA GLY A 123 11.54 -4.28 -3.92
C GLY A 123 12.94 -4.02 -3.39
N ILE A 124 13.43 -2.78 -3.58
CA ILE A 124 14.77 -2.35 -3.14
C ILE A 124 15.00 -2.55 -1.63
N TYR A 125 13.93 -2.49 -0.82
CA TYR A 125 14.02 -2.68 0.63
C TYR A 125 14.11 -4.15 1.07
N GLY A 126 13.99 -5.11 0.14
CA GLY A 126 14.39 -6.51 0.33
C GLY A 126 13.54 -7.32 1.31
N PHE A 127 12.36 -6.85 1.71
CA PHE A 127 11.50 -7.62 2.61
C PHE A 127 11.05 -8.93 1.93
N PRO A 128 11.19 -10.10 2.59
CA PRO A 128 10.76 -11.37 2.03
C PRO A 128 9.29 -11.33 1.58
N LYS A 129 9.05 -11.61 0.30
CA LYS A 129 7.70 -11.47 -0.30
C LYS A 129 6.66 -12.31 0.43
N ASP A 130 6.99 -13.53 0.82
CA ASP A 130 6.06 -14.44 1.52
C ASP A 130 5.60 -13.84 2.86
N GLU A 131 6.54 -13.46 3.73
CA GLU A 131 6.25 -12.80 5.01
C GLU A 131 5.49 -11.48 4.82
N ALA A 132 5.92 -10.64 3.87
CA ALA A 132 5.30 -9.36 3.60
C ALA A 132 3.82 -9.51 3.16
N THR A 133 3.52 -10.48 2.30
CA THR A 133 2.14 -10.72 1.83
C THR A 133 1.26 -11.26 2.95
N GLY A 134 1.78 -12.12 3.82
CA GLY A 134 1.07 -12.59 5.01
C GLY A 134 0.72 -11.45 5.97
N ILE A 135 1.68 -10.56 6.27
CA ILE A 135 1.46 -9.37 7.10
C ILE A 135 0.40 -8.46 6.47
N ALA A 136 0.56 -8.14 5.18
CA ALA A 136 -0.34 -7.26 4.45
C ALA A 136 -1.78 -7.79 4.43
N ALA A 137 -1.97 -9.07 4.08
CA ALA A 137 -3.27 -9.70 4.05
C ALA A 137 -3.92 -9.73 5.45
N GLY A 138 -3.15 -10.07 6.49
CA GLY A 138 -3.63 -10.10 7.86
C GLY A 138 -4.13 -8.74 8.35
N ILE A 139 -3.35 -7.68 8.13
CA ILE A 139 -3.72 -6.31 8.53
C ILE A 139 -4.94 -5.81 7.77
N VAL A 140 -4.97 -5.97 6.45
CA VAL A 140 -6.11 -5.55 5.62
C VAL A 140 -7.38 -6.29 6.03
N SER A 141 -7.30 -7.61 6.18
CA SER A 141 -8.44 -8.44 6.57
C SER A 141 -9.01 -8.04 7.93
N GLY A 142 -8.15 -7.91 8.96
CA GLY A 142 -8.58 -7.48 10.29
C GLY A 142 -9.15 -6.06 10.32
N PHE A 143 -8.60 -5.14 9.53
CA PHE A 143 -9.12 -3.77 9.42
C PHE A 143 -10.53 -3.75 8.80
N LEU A 144 -10.73 -4.50 7.71
CA LEU A 144 -12.01 -4.54 6.99
C LEU A 144 -13.13 -5.22 7.79
N GLN A 145 -12.80 -6.14 8.69
CA GLN A 145 -13.78 -6.73 9.63
C GLN A 145 -14.33 -5.69 10.63
N GLN A 146 -13.52 -4.69 10.99
CA GLN A 146 -13.85 -3.69 11.99
C GLN A 146 -14.35 -2.37 11.39
N ASN A 147 -14.16 -2.17 10.08
CA ASN A 147 -14.45 -0.90 9.40
C ASN A 147 -15.22 -1.13 8.09
N ALA A 148 -16.30 -0.37 7.88
CA ALA A 148 -17.06 -0.39 6.63
C ALA A 148 -16.33 0.28 5.46
N VAL A 149 -15.41 1.22 5.75
CA VAL A 149 -14.62 1.98 4.77
C VAL A 149 -13.13 1.70 5.03
N PRO A 150 -12.32 1.42 3.99
CA PRO A 150 -12.67 1.32 2.57
C PRO A 150 -13.54 0.09 2.28
N GLN A 151 -14.41 0.18 1.27
CA GLN A 151 -15.24 -0.95 0.85
C GLN A 151 -14.41 -2.01 0.14
N ILE A 152 -13.46 -1.59 -0.70
CA ILE A 152 -12.60 -2.48 -1.50
C ILE A 152 -11.13 -2.11 -1.28
N VAL A 153 -10.32 -3.12 -0.97
CA VAL A 153 -8.87 -3.03 -0.96
C VAL A 153 -8.31 -3.89 -2.09
N THR A 154 -7.43 -3.31 -2.91
CA THR A 154 -6.78 -4.04 -4.02
C THR A 154 -5.29 -4.19 -3.74
N PHE A 155 -4.78 -5.42 -3.71
CA PHE A 155 -3.34 -5.67 -3.80
C PHE A 155 -2.93 -5.65 -5.27
N CYS A 156 -2.28 -4.56 -5.68
CA CYS A 156 -1.75 -4.36 -7.03
C CYS A 156 -0.31 -4.87 -7.10
N CYS A 157 -0.16 -6.07 -7.65
CA CYS A 157 1.11 -6.76 -7.80
C CYS A 157 1.75 -6.41 -9.14
N PHE A 158 3.04 -6.12 -9.16
CA PHE A 158 3.75 -5.84 -10.42
C PHE A 158 3.91 -7.11 -11.28
N ASP A 159 4.04 -8.27 -10.63
CA ASP A 159 4.26 -9.56 -11.27
C ASP A 159 3.28 -10.62 -10.74
N GLU A 160 3.06 -11.65 -11.57
CA GLU A 160 2.16 -12.76 -11.24
C GLU A 160 2.64 -13.63 -10.07
N PRO A 161 3.94 -13.91 -9.89
CA PRO A 161 4.43 -14.61 -8.70
C PRO A 161 4.05 -13.94 -7.38
N THR A 162 4.12 -12.60 -7.29
CA THR A 162 3.67 -11.86 -6.11
C THR A 162 2.15 -11.90 -5.96
N ALA A 163 1.40 -11.84 -7.06
CA ALA A 163 -0.06 -12.00 -7.02
C ALA A 163 -0.47 -13.35 -6.43
N GLU A 164 0.24 -14.42 -6.79
CA GLU A 164 -0.01 -15.76 -6.26
C GLU A 164 0.26 -15.87 -4.76
N LEU A 165 1.31 -15.22 -4.25
CA LEU A 165 1.57 -15.14 -2.81
C LEU A 165 0.42 -14.44 -2.07
N TYR A 166 -0.09 -13.33 -2.61
CA TYR A 166 -1.27 -12.67 -2.05
C TYR A 166 -2.52 -13.55 -2.09
N ARG A 167 -2.75 -14.33 -3.16
CA ARG A 167 -3.90 -15.26 -3.24
C ARG A 167 -3.85 -16.28 -2.12
N ARG A 168 -2.68 -16.89 -1.90
CA ARG A 168 -2.47 -17.86 -0.82
C ARG A 168 -2.65 -17.23 0.55
N ALA A 169 -2.07 -16.06 0.78
CA ALA A 169 -2.18 -15.34 2.05
C ALA A 169 -3.64 -14.98 2.38
N VAL A 170 -4.41 -14.50 1.40
CA VAL A 170 -5.83 -14.17 1.59
C VAL A 170 -6.68 -15.42 1.80
N ALA A 171 -6.45 -16.49 1.02
CA ALA A 171 -7.16 -17.76 1.18
C ALA A 171 -6.99 -18.35 2.59
N ALA A 172 -5.75 -18.34 3.11
CA ALA A 172 -5.42 -18.83 4.45
C ALA A 172 -6.10 -18.06 5.60
N ILE A 173 -6.58 -16.83 5.37
CA ILE A 173 -7.35 -16.07 6.35
C ILE A 173 -8.83 -16.45 6.32
N GLY A 174 -9.38 -16.78 5.14
CA GLY A 174 -10.78 -17.18 4.99
C GLY A 174 -11.11 -18.57 5.54
N GLU A 175 -10.09 -19.40 5.78
CA GLU A 175 -10.20 -20.73 6.38
C GLU A 175 -10.18 -20.71 7.93
N ARG A 176 -9.92 -19.56 8.54
CA ARG A 176 -9.89 -19.36 10.00
C ARG A 176 -11.22 -18.79 10.50
#